data_AF-A0A917MBY8-F1
#
_entry.id   AF-A0A917MBY8-F1
#
_cell.length_a   1.000
_cell.length_b   1.000
_cell.length_c   1.000
_cell.angle_alpha   90.00
_cell.angle_beta   90.00
_cell.angle_gamma   90.00
#
_symmetry.space_group_name_H-M   'P 1'
#
loop_
_entity.id
_entity.type
_entity.pdbx_description
1 polymer ?
#
loop_
_entity_poly.entity_id
_entity_poly.type
_entity_poly.pdbx_seq_one_letter_code
_entity_poly.pdbx_strand_id
1 'polypeptide(L)'
;MEFKASDISDRSEEITRDYFRLLDKHIADVITGRVSDFMEINQIAGELCLSHQHLTDTIKKQTGNHPCHYYDLKIIEQAKIMLSETDKSVSEIARILTYDPSNFSKFFKKFVGQTAGQFRKNK
;
A
#
# COMPACT_ATOMS: atom_id res chain seq x y z
N MET A 1 16.58 36.43 13.35
CA MET A 1 15.82 35.17 13.45
C MET A 1 15.78 34.58 12.06
N GLU A 2 16.71 33.68 11.74
CA GLU A 2 16.70 32.94 10.48
C GLU A 2 15.97 31.62 10.73
N PHE A 3 14.82 31.42 10.08
CA PHE A 3 14.17 30.13 10.03
C PHE A 3 15.04 29.20 9.16
N LYS A 4 15.73 28.24 9.79
CA LYS A 4 16.54 27.25 9.07
C LYS A 4 15.62 26.33 8.27
N ALA A 5 15.98 26.11 7.01
CA ALA A 5 15.35 25.13 6.12
C ALA A 5 15.41 23.67 6.65
N SER A 6 16.15 23.40 7.73
CA SER A 6 16.28 22.08 8.36
C SER A 6 15.00 21.56 9.01
N ASP A 7 14.16 22.43 9.60
CA ASP A 7 12.93 21.99 10.28
C ASP A 7 11.84 21.47 9.32
N ILE A 8 11.88 21.91 8.05
CA ILE A 8 10.90 21.50 7.04
C ILE A 8 11.22 20.10 6.48
N SER A 9 12.49 19.69 6.45
CA SER A 9 12.90 18.33 6.04
C SER A 9 12.40 17.31 7.05
N ASP A 10 12.66 17.54 8.34
CA ASP A 10 12.37 16.61 9.43
C ASP A 10 10.89 16.23 9.50
N ARG A 11 9.97 17.21 9.42
CA ARG A 11 8.53 16.91 9.49
C ARG A 11 8.03 16.14 8.27
N SER A 12 8.53 16.47 7.08
CA SER A 12 8.13 15.75 5.86
C SER A 12 8.66 14.33 5.84
N GLU A 13 9.89 14.09 6.32
CA GLU A 13 10.47 12.77 6.50
C GLU A 13 9.71 11.94 7.54
N GLU A 14 9.32 12.57 8.66
CA GLU A 14 8.46 11.95 9.67
C GLU A 14 7.11 11.51 9.10
N ILE A 15 6.40 12.41 8.40
CA ILE A 15 5.13 12.09 7.75
C ILE A 15 5.30 10.93 6.77
N THR A 16 6.35 10.95 5.94
CA THR A 16 6.63 9.87 4.99
C THR A 16 6.89 8.54 5.70
N ARG A 17 7.68 8.55 6.76
CA ARG A 17 7.98 7.35 7.55
C ARG A 17 6.73 6.78 8.22
N ASP A 18 5.91 7.64 8.81
CA ASP A 18 4.71 7.21 9.53
C ASP A 18 3.62 6.75 8.56
N TYR A 19 3.52 7.36 7.37
CA TYR A 19 2.71 6.85 6.27
C TYR A 19 3.08 5.40 5.92
N PHE A 20 4.35 5.11 5.66
CA PHE A 20 4.76 3.75 5.30
C PHE A 20 4.53 2.74 6.44
N ARG A 21 4.80 3.12 7.69
CA ARG A 21 4.50 2.28 8.86
C ARG A 21 3.01 1.99 9.00
N LEU A 22 2.17 3.00 8.78
CA LEU A 22 0.72 2.85 8.82
C LEU A 22 0.25 1.88 7.73
N LEU A 23 0.76 2.00 6.51
CA LEU A 23 0.45 1.06 5.43
C LEU A 23 0.83 -0.37 5.81
N ASP A 24 2.05 -0.59 6.29
CA ASP A 24 2.54 -1.92 6.65
C ASP A 24 1.68 -2.57 7.74
N LYS A 25 1.35 -1.80 8.77
CA LYS A 25 0.45 -2.26 9.84
C LYS A 25 -0.94 -2.57 9.29
N HIS A 26 -1.54 -1.64 8.54
CA HIS A 26 -2.91 -1.78 8.04
C HIS A 26 -3.05 -2.97 7.09
N ILE A 27 -2.10 -3.16 6.18
CA ILE A 27 -2.11 -4.29 5.25
C ILE A 27 -2.00 -5.62 6.02
N ALA A 28 -1.13 -5.68 7.04
CA ALA A 28 -1.05 -6.87 7.90
C ALA A 28 -2.36 -7.11 8.66
N ASP A 29 -3.02 -6.06 9.15
CA ASP A 29 -4.31 -6.16 9.85
C ASP A 29 -5.42 -6.68 8.91
N VAL A 30 -5.46 -6.24 7.66
CA VAL A 30 -6.38 -6.77 6.63
C VAL A 30 -6.08 -8.25 6.33
N ILE A 31 -4.82 -8.60 6.06
CA ILE A 31 -4.42 -9.98 5.73
C ILE A 31 -4.71 -10.95 6.87
N THR A 32 -4.54 -10.50 8.12
CA THR A 32 -4.82 -11.31 9.32
C THR A 32 -6.29 -11.30 9.73
N GLY A 33 -7.15 -10.56 9.02
CA GLY A 33 -8.58 -10.46 9.29
C GLY A 33 -8.94 -9.63 10.53
N ARG A 34 -8.01 -8.83 11.07
CA ARG A 34 -8.29 -7.88 12.16
C ARG A 34 -9.13 -6.69 11.67
N VAL A 35 -8.97 -6.34 10.40
CA VAL A 35 -9.77 -5.31 9.71
C VAL A 35 -10.34 -5.92 8.43
N SER A 36 -11.57 -5.54 8.07
CA SER A 36 -12.29 -6.12 6.93
C SER A 36 -11.88 -5.54 5.58
N ASP A 37 -11.44 -4.27 5.54
CA ASP A 37 -11.30 -3.50 4.30
C ASP A 37 -10.03 -2.65 4.28
N PHE A 38 -9.52 -2.40 3.07
CA PHE A 38 -8.45 -1.42 2.87
C PHE A 38 -8.94 0.01 3.08
N MET A 39 -8.13 0.83 3.76
CA MET A 39 -8.44 2.25 3.97
C MET A 39 -8.38 3.03 2.65
N GLU A 40 -9.30 3.97 2.48
CA GLU A 40 -9.22 5.01 1.48
C GLU A 40 -8.17 6.07 1.86
N ILE A 41 -7.64 6.81 0.88
CA ILE A 41 -6.59 7.80 1.12
C ILE A 41 -6.98 8.89 2.14
N ASN A 42 -8.26 9.25 2.21
CA ASN A 42 -8.77 10.20 3.21
C ASN A 42 -8.71 9.62 4.63
N GLN A 43 -8.93 8.31 4.79
CA GLN A 43 -8.82 7.64 6.09
C GLN A 43 -7.36 7.57 6.51
N ILE A 44 -6.45 7.21 5.59
CA ILE A 44 -5.00 7.22 5.86
C ILE A 44 -4.52 8.60 6.29
N ALA A 45 -4.98 9.66 5.61
CA ALA A 45 -4.65 11.03 6.01
C ALA A 45 -5.20 11.37 7.40
N GLY A 46 -6.44 10.94 7.70
CA GLY A 46 -7.06 11.11 9.01
C GLY A 46 -6.29 10.45 10.15
N GLU A 47 -5.83 9.21 9.96
CA GLU A 47 -4.99 8.47 10.93
C GLU A 47 -3.66 9.18 11.24
N LEU A 48 -3.17 9.98 10.29
CA LEU A 48 -1.94 10.78 10.45
C LEU A 48 -2.20 12.21 10.92
N CYS A 49 -3.46 12.57 11.21
CA CYS A 49 -3.89 13.93 11.53
C CYS A 49 -3.54 14.95 10.42
N LEU A 50 -3.67 14.52 9.15
CA LEU A 50 -3.39 15.34 7.96
C LEU A 50 -4.64 15.51 7.11
N SER A 51 -4.67 16.58 6.33
CA SER A 51 -5.57 16.64 5.18
C SER A 51 -5.04 15.72 4.08
N HIS A 52 -5.93 15.20 3.24
CA HIS A 52 -5.55 14.41 2.06
C HIS A 52 -4.57 15.19 1.17
N GLN A 53 -4.83 16.48 0.92
CA GLN A 53 -3.92 17.31 0.11
C GLN A 53 -2.50 17.37 0.72
N HIS A 54 -2.39 17.59 2.03
CA HIS A 54 -1.09 17.69 2.69
C HIS A 54 -0.34 16.35 2.65
N LEU A 55 -1.02 15.23 2.89
CA LEU A 55 -0.44 13.90 2.75
C LEU A 55 0.07 13.67 1.31
N THR A 56 -0.78 13.91 0.31
CA THR A 56 -0.45 13.69 -1.09
C THR A 56 0.74 14.52 -1.54
N ASP A 57 0.75 15.81 -1.23
CA ASP A 57 1.85 16.70 -1.59
C ASP A 57 3.15 16.30 -0.89
N THR A 58 3.08 15.94 0.39
CA THR A 58 4.26 15.52 1.16
C THR A 58 4.88 14.26 0.59
N ILE A 59 4.07 13.20 0.39
CA ILE A 59 4.58 11.94 -0.17
C ILE A 59 5.10 12.13 -1.58
N LYS A 60 4.39 12.86 -2.44
CA LYS A 60 4.83 13.10 -3.82
C LYS A 60 6.13 13.89 -3.87
N LYS A 61 6.30 14.89 -3.01
CA LYS A 61 7.54 15.68 -2.92
C LYS A 61 8.72 14.85 -2.41
N GLN A 62 8.49 13.98 -1.44
CA GLN A 62 9.54 13.15 -0.82
C GLN A 62 9.94 11.94 -1.66
N THR A 63 8.98 11.34 -2.38
CA THR A 63 9.17 10.02 -3.01
C THR A 63 9.02 10.04 -4.53
N GLY A 64 8.51 11.13 -5.09
CA GLY A 64 8.26 11.32 -6.52
C GLY A 64 6.91 10.78 -7.03
N ASN A 65 6.18 10.00 -6.23
CA ASN A 65 4.90 9.39 -6.65
C ASN A 65 3.74 9.67 -5.70
N HIS A 66 2.52 9.53 -6.20
CA HIS A 66 1.30 9.66 -5.41
C HIS A 66 1.24 8.59 -4.29
N PRO A 67 0.71 8.88 -3.09
CA PRO A 67 0.56 7.90 -2.01
C PRO A 67 -0.01 6.55 -2.47
N CYS A 68 -1.15 6.56 -3.18
CA CYS A 68 -1.81 5.35 -3.66
C CYS A 68 -0.90 4.42 -4.49
N HIS A 69 0.10 4.96 -5.19
CA HIS A 69 1.08 4.13 -5.90
C HIS A 69 1.82 3.19 -4.95
N TYR A 70 2.31 3.71 -3.82
CA TYR A 70 3.02 2.91 -2.82
C TYR A 70 2.10 1.95 -2.09
N TYR A 71 0.86 2.35 -1.89
CA TYR A 71 -0.13 1.49 -1.25
C TYR A 71 -0.43 0.27 -2.12
N ASP A 72 -0.70 0.50 -3.42
CA ASP A 72 -0.88 -0.56 -4.39
C ASP A 72 0.37 -1.46 -4.49
N LEU A 73 1.58 -0.87 -4.50
CA LEU A 73 2.83 -1.62 -4.53
C LEU A 73 2.97 -2.56 -3.32
N LYS A 74 2.71 -2.08 -2.11
CA LYS A 74 2.79 -2.92 -0.90
C LYS A 74 1.74 -4.04 -0.91
N ILE A 75 0.53 -3.78 -1.39
CA ILE A 75 -0.49 -4.81 -1.58
C ILE A 75 -0.01 -5.88 -2.57
N ILE A 76 0.62 -5.48 -3.68
CA ILE A 76 1.21 -6.39 -4.67
C ILE A 76 2.38 -7.19 -4.10
N GLU A 77 3.22 -6.59 -3.28
CA GLU A 77 4.31 -7.29 -2.59
C GLU A 77 3.77 -8.39 -1.68
N GLN A 78 2.75 -8.09 -0.86
CA GLN A 78 2.10 -9.10 -0.03
C GLN A 78 1.38 -10.18 -0.86
N ALA A 79 0.76 -9.80 -1.97
CA ALA A 79 0.18 -10.75 -2.91
C ALA A 79 1.24 -11.73 -3.46
N LYS A 80 2.41 -11.23 -3.87
CA LYS A 80 3.52 -12.06 -4.34
C LYS A 80 4.03 -13.01 -3.25
N ILE A 81 4.16 -12.53 -2.01
CA ILE A 81 4.55 -13.35 -0.86
C ILE A 81 3.55 -14.49 -0.67
N MET A 82 2.25 -14.20 -0.54
CA MET A 82 1.22 -15.23 -0.36
C MET A 82 1.15 -16.22 -1.53
N LEU A 83 1.34 -15.73 -2.77
CA LEU A 83 1.38 -16.59 -3.96
C LEU A 83 2.56 -17.57 -3.93
N SER A 84 3.66 -17.18 -3.29
CA SER A 84 4.91 -17.92 -3.24
C SER A 84 5.02 -18.81 -2.01
N GLU A 85 4.46 -18.40 -0.88
CA GLU A 85 4.69 -19.05 0.43
C GLU A 85 3.49 -19.87 0.91
N THR A 86 2.35 -19.81 0.22
CA THR A 86 1.13 -20.53 0.63
C THR A 86 0.48 -21.28 -0.53
N ASP A 87 -0.28 -22.32 -0.18
CA ASP A 87 -1.07 -23.11 -1.14
C ASP A 87 -2.46 -22.52 -1.44
N LYS A 88 -2.78 -21.35 -0.87
CA LYS A 88 -4.08 -20.67 -1.08
C LYS A 88 -4.30 -20.40 -2.56
N SER A 89 -5.46 -20.69 -3.11
CA SER A 89 -5.78 -20.37 -4.51
C SER A 89 -5.69 -18.86 -4.79
N VAL A 90 -5.52 -18.49 -6.06
CA VAL A 90 -5.53 -17.07 -6.49
C VAL A 90 -6.81 -16.38 -6.05
N SER A 91 -7.95 -17.08 -6.09
CA SER A 91 -9.24 -16.55 -5.66
C SER A 91 -9.32 -16.36 -4.14
N GLU A 92 -8.72 -17.24 -3.34
CA GLU A 92 -8.64 -17.04 -1.88
C GLU A 92 -7.75 -15.84 -1.53
N ILE A 93 -6.59 -15.72 -2.18
CA ILE A 93 -5.69 -14.57 -2.00
C ILE A 93 -6.38 -13.26 -2.38
N ALA A 94 -7.11 -13.23 -3.50
CA ALA A 94 -7.89 -12.05 -3.89
C ALA A 94 -8.88 -11.63 -2.79
N ARG A 95 -9.61 -12.59 -2.22
CA ARG A 95 -10.59 -12.33 -1.14
C ARG A 95 -9.95 -11.87 0.16
N ILE A 96 -8.78 -12.41 0.52
CA ILE A 96 -8.00 -11.95 1.70
C ILE A 96 -7.58 -10.49 1.51
N LEU A 97 -7.19 -10.14 0.29
CA LEU A 97 -6.88 -8.75 -0.09
C LEU A 97 -8.16 -7.95 -0.44
N THR A 98 -9.34 -8.42 -0.02
CA THR A 98 -10.61 -7.70 -0.18
C THR A 98 -10.98 -7.36 -1.64
N TYR A 99 -10.40 -8.05 -2.62
CA TYR A 99 -10.72 -7.91 -4.05
C TYR A 99 -11.62 -9.05 -4.53
N ASP A 100 -12.50 -8.73 -5.48
CA ASP A 100 -13.05 -9.75 -6.37
C ASP A 100 -11.91 -10.40 -7.20
N PRO A 101 -11.90 -11.73 -7.40
CA PRO A 101 -10.85 -12.42 -8.16
C PRO A 101 -10.58 -11.85 -9.57
N SER A 102 -11.60 -11.36 -10.26
CA SER A 102 -11.47 -10.77 -11.60
C SER A 102 -10.77 -9.43 -11.55
N ASN A 103 -11.11 -8.60 -10.56
CA ASN A 103 -10.48 -7.30 -10.34
C ASN A 103 -9.03 -7.47 -9.87
N PHE A 104 -8.78 -8.39 -8.94
CA PHE A 104 -7.43 -8.73 -8.49
C PHE A 104 -6.54 -9.18 -9.64
N SER A 105 -7.05 -10.02 -10.55
CA SER A 105 -6.27 -10.50 -11.69
C SER A 105 -5.82 -9.36 -12.62
N LYS A 106 -6.70 -8.37 -12.87
CA LYS A 106 -6.37 -7.17 -13.66
C LYS A 106 -5.37 -6.28 -12.93
N PHE A 107 -5.61 -6.04 -11.65
CA PHE A 107 -4.74 -5.26 -10.77
C PHE A 107 -3.33 -5.87 -10.72
N PHE A 108 -3.21 -7.15 -10.39
CA PHE A 108 -1.93 -7.84 -10.32
C PHE A 108 -1.19 -7.81 -11.67
N LYS A 109 -1.88 -8.07 -12.78
CA LYS A 109 -1.26 -8.02 -14.11
C LYS A 109 -0.75 -6.62 -14.47
N LYS A 110 -1.48 -5.56 -14.09
CA LYS A 110 -1.06 -4.16 -14.32
C LYS A 110 0.29 -3.86 -13.67
N PHE A 111 0.52 -4.37 -12.45
CA PHE A 111 1.75 -4.09 -11.70
C PHE A 111 2.88 -5.08 -11.97
N VAL A 112 2.56 -6.34 -12.26
CA VAL A 112 3.55 -7.43 -12.37
C VAL A 112 3.83 -7.83 -13.83
N GLY A 113 3.01 -7.40 -14.78
CA GLY A 113 3.12 -7.73 -16.20
C GLY A 113 2.54 -9.10 -16.59
N GLN A 114 2.25 -9.96 -15.61
CA GLN A 114 1.63 -11.28 -15.81
C GLN A 114 0.54 -11.52 -14.77
N THR A 115 -0.37 -12.47 -15.03
CA THR A 115 -1.44 -12.82 -14.08
C THR A 115 -0.87 -13.49 -12.82
N ALA A 116 -1.59 -13.41 -11.70
CA ALA A 116 -1.22 -14.07 -10.45
C ALA A 116 -1.04 -15.60 -10.61
N GLY A 117 -1.89 -16.23 -11.45
CA GLY A 117 -1.77 -17.66 -11.76
C GLY A 117 -0.51 -17.99 -12.57
N GLN A 118 -0.12 -17.15 -13.53
CA GLN A 118 1.14 -17.30 -14.26
C GLN A 118 2.34 -17.08 -13.34
N PHE A 119 2.29 -16.05 -12.50
CA PHE A 119 3.34 -15.77 -11.52
C PHE A 119 3.62 -16.99 -10.63
N ARG A 120 2.58 -17.63 -10.08
CA ARG A 120 2.75 -18.83 -9.24
C ARG A 120 3.39 -20.00 -9.98
N LYS A 121 3.02 -20.23 -11.25
CA LYS A 121 3.56 -21.35 -12.04
C LYS A 121 5.04 -21.19 -12.38
N ASN A 122 5.55 -19.96 -12.34
CA ASN A 122 6.93 -19.62 -12.66
C ASN A 122 7.86 -19.60 -11.43
N LYS A 123 7.37 -20.05 -10.27
CA LYS A 123 8.18 -20.33 -9.08
C LYS A 123 8.90 -21.67 -9.25
#